data_AF-A0A183DJZ3-F1
#
_entry.id   AF-A0A183DJZ3-F1
#
_cell.length_a   1.000
_cell.length_b   1.000
_cell.length_c   1.000
_cell.angle_alpha   90.00
_cell.angle_beta   90.00
_cell.angle_gamma   90.00
#
_symmetry.space_group_name_H-M   'P 1'
#
loop_
_entity.id
_entity.type
_entity.pdbx_description
1 polymer ?
#
loop_
_entity_poly.entity_id
_entity_poly.type
_entity_poly.pdbx_seq_one_letter_code
_entity_poly.pdbx_strand_id
1 'polypeptide(L)'
;MHHFGCGRLLFLSRITNQYPLLSFLELAKCSGEARGIRVQCLGTRLISLSKKYTTAPQYFPLETILRMLLSRGIQEGFAPSFFNILVAMMKAPLNTVIDALANAFRKDPFYQKNSAASKYLMQTSFHVMKDFVENSSLNSFDRR
;
A
#
# COMPACT_ATOMS: atom_id res chain seq x y z
N MET A 1 -25.55 5.43 28.06
CA MET A 1 -24.53 4.38 28.03
C MET A 1 -23.44 4.77 27.02
N HIS A 2 -22.50 5.60 27.46
CA HIS A 2 -21.28 5.95 26.73
C HIS A 2 -20.15 5.11 27.32
N HIS A 3 -19.33 4.40 26.52
CA HIS A 3 -17.93 3.99 26.80
C HIS A 3 -17.38 2.87 25.86
N PHE A 4 -17.74 2.82 24.56
CA PHE A 4 -17.13 1.86 23.61
C PHE A 4 -16.24 2.49 22.51
N GLY A 5 -16.10 3.81 22.44
CA GLY A 5 -15.34 4.49 21.39
C GLY A 5 -13.82 4.56 21.60
N CYS A 6 -13.35 4.64 22.85
CA CYS A 6 -11.95 4.97 23.15
C CYS A 6 -10.97 3.81 22.88
N GLY A 7 -11.32 2.58 23.25
CA GLY A 7 -10.44 1.42 23.08
C GLY A 7 -10.19 1.03 21.62
N ARG A 8 -11.21 1.17 20.75
CA ARG A 8 -11.10 0.85 19.32
C ARG A 8 -10.23 1.87 18.58
N LEU A 9 -10.35 3.16 18.93
CA LEU A 9 -9.51 4.22 18.36
C LEU A 9 -8.04 4.07 18.77
N LEU A 10 -7.77 3.74 20.04
CA LEU A 10 -6.41 3.48 20.52
C LEU A 10 -5.79 2.24 19.86
N PHE A 11 -6.57 1.17 19.68
CA PHE A 11 -6.12 -0.04 19.01
C PHE A 11 -5.80 0.20 17.52
N LEU A 12 -6.69 0.89 16.80
CA LEU A 12 -6.47 1.26 15.39
C LEU A 12 -5.29 2.21 15.24
N SER A 13 -5.11 3.18 16.14
CA SER A 13 -3.94 4.06 16.18
C SER A 13 -2.65 3.28 16.38
N ARG A 14 -2.63 2.31 17.31
CA ARG A 14 -1.46 1.48 17.59
C ARG A 14 -1.06 0.61 16.39
N ILE A 15 -2.02 0.03 15.69
CA ILE A 15 -1.76 -0.75 14.47
C ILE A 15 -1.33 0.15 13.32
N THR A 16 -1.96 1.32 13.15
CA THR A 16 -1.63 2.28 12.09
C THR A 16 -0.17 2.77 12.20
N ASN A 17 0.32 2.98 13.42
CA ASN A 17 1.70 3.38 13.69
C ASN A 17 2.72 2.21 13.54
N GLN A 18 2.26 0.96 13.54
CA GLN A 18 3.13 -0.21 13.45
C GLN A 18 3.68 -0.43 12.04
N TYR A 19 2.90 -0.11 11.00
CA TYR A 19 3.28 -0.39 9.60
C TYR A 19 4.38 0.54 9.05
N PRO A 20 4.39 1.85 9.33
CA PRO A 20 5.56 2.69 9.05
C PRO A 20 6.83 2.17 9.72
N LEU A 21 6.76 1.80 11.00
CA LEU A 21 7.90 1.22 11.72
C LEU A 21 8.35 -0.12 11.11
N LEU A 22 7.40 -0.99 10.76
CA LEU A 22 7.70 -2.26 10.09
C LEU A 22 8.44 -2.01 8.77
N SER A 23 7.97 -1.08 7.95
CA SER A 23 8.60 -0.77 6.67
C SER A 23 10.03 -0.26 6.85
N PHE A 24 10.26 0.58 7.87
CA PHE A 24 11.58 1.08 8.22
C PHE A 24 12.50 -0.06 8.65
N LEU A 25 12.04 -0.91 9.57
CA LEU A 25 12.82 -2.03 10.09
C LEU A 25 13.17 -3.04 9.00
N GLU A 26 12.23 -3.40 8.12
CA GLU A 26 12.52 -4.35 7.02
C GLU A 26 13.52 -3.76 6.03
N LEU A 27 13.42 -2.48 5.72
CA LEU A 27 14.38 -1.81 4.84
C LEU A 27 15.76 -1.59 5.49
N ALA A 28 15.80 -1.46 6.82
CA ALA A 28 17.03 -1.34 7.59
C ALA A 28 17.78 -2.68 7.71
N LYS A 29 17.07 -3.81 7.82
CA LYS A 29 17.70 -5.15 7.81
C LYS A 29 18.53 -5.40 6.55
N CYS A 30 18.17 -4.75 5.45
CA CYS A 30 18.82 -4.87 4.16
C CYS A 30 19.59 -3.59 3.78
N SER A 31 20.01 -2.75 4.74
CA SER A 31 20.59 -1.42 4.45
C SER A 31 21.89 -1.45 3.63
N GLY A 32 22.63 -2.56 3.64
CA GLY A 32 23.83 -2.77 2.82
C GLY A 32 23.56 -3.35 1.43
N GLU A 33 22.31 -3.69 1.12
CA GLU A 33 21.92 -4.36 -0.12
C GLU A 33 21.49 -3.38 -1.21
N ALA A 34 21.53 -3.85 -2.46
CA ALA A 34 20.98 -3.11 -3.59
C ALA A 34 19.49 -2.78 -3.38
N ARG A 35 19.05 -1.63 -3.90
CA ARG A 35 17.66 -1.15 -3.75
C ARG A 35 16.61 -2.20 -4.12
N GLY A 36 16.83 -2.94 -5.21
CA GLY A 36 15.91 -3.99 -5.66
C GLY A 36 15.69 -5.09 -4.61
N ILE A 37 16.76 -5.50 -3.91
CA ILE A 37 16.69 -6.51 -2.85
C ILE A 37 15.90 -5.96 -1.66
N ARG A 38 16.19 -4.73 -1.22
CA ARG A 38 15.47 -4.05 -0.13
C ARG A 38 13.95 -3.98 -0.40
N VAL A 39 13.60 -3.57 -1.62
CA VAL A 39 12.22 -3.50 -2.12
C VAL A 39 11.56 -4.88 -2.11
N GLN A 40 12.26 -5.90 -2.59
CA GLN A 40 11.77 -7.27 -2.62
C GLN A 40 11.54 -7.85 -1.21
N CYS A 41 12.44 -7.59 -0.26
CA CYS A 41 12.29 -8.02 1.13
C CYS A 41 11.04 -7.40 1.78
N LEU A 42 10.86 -6.08 1.63
CA LEU A 42 9.66 -5.40 2.11
C LEU A 42 8.39 -5.97 1.47
N GLY A 43 8.41 -6.14 0.15
CA GLY A 43 7.29 -6.70 -0.60
C GLY A 43 6.90 -8.10 -0.14
N THR A 44 7.88 -8.99 -0.02
CA THR A 44 7.71 -10.37 0.45
C THR A 44 7.11 -10.40 1.86
N ARG A 45 7.59 -9.51 2.74
CA ARG A 45 7.05 -9.41 4.10
C ARG A 45 5.58 -8.97 4.10
N LEU A 46 5.24 -7.94 3.32
CA LEU A 46 3.85 -7.44 3.25
C LEU A 46 2.90 -8.48 2.66
N ILE A 47 3.31 -9.22 1.63
CA ILE A 47 2.52 -10.31 1.05
C ILE A 47 2.33 -11.45 2.05
N SER A 48 3.37 -11.80 2.82
CA SER A 48 3.26 -12.79 3.88
C SER A 48 2.25 -12.36 4.95
N LEU A 49 2.27 -11.09 5.34
CA LEU A 49 1.32 -10.53 6.31
C LEU A 49 -0.11 -10.44 5.75
N SER A 50 -0.29 -10.08 4.48
CA SER A 50 -1.61 -10.01 3.87
C SER A 50 -2.27 -11.38 3.87
N LYS A 51 -1.51 -12.44 3.52
CA LYS A 51 -1.96 -13.84 3.60
C LYS A 51 -2.28 -14.25 5.03
N LYS A 52 -1.40 -13.93 5.99
CA LYS A 52 -1.59 -14.28 7.41
C LYS A 52 -2.87 -13.66 8.00
N TYR A 53 -3.20 -12.44 7.64
CA TYR A 53 -4.33 -11.69 8.20
C TYR A 53 -5.54 -11.60 7.26
N THR A 54 -5.64 -12.50 6.27
CA THR A 54 -6.76 -12.54 5.31
C THR A 54 -8.13 -12.57 6.01
N THR A 55 -8.25 -13.29 7.13
CA THR A 55 -9.50 -13.43 7.90
C THR A 55 -9.67 -12.37 8.99
N ALA A 56 -8.68 -11.51 9.22
CA ALA A 56 -8.65 -10.55 10.32
C ALA A 56 -8.18 -9.17 9.83
N PRO A 57 -9.00 -8.47 9.02
CA PRO A 57 -8.62 -7.23 8.34
C PRO A 57 -8.24 -6.10 9.29
N GLN A 58 -8.68 -6.12 10.54
CA GLN A 58 -8.26 -5.14 11.54
C GLN A 58 -6.75 -5.16 11.84
N TYR A 59 -6.08 -6.29 11.58
CA TYR A 59 -4.63 -6.42 11.74
C TYR A 59 -3.85 -6.07 10.47
N PHE A 60 -4.53 -5.95 9.32
CA PHE A 60 -3.93 -5.59 8.04
C PHE A 60 -4.71 -4.43 7.41
N PRO A 61 -4.57 -3.20 7.96
CA PRO A 61 -5.26 -2.01 7.45
C PRO A 61 -4.69 -1.62 6.08
N LEU A 62 -5.28 -2.18 5.02
CA LEU A 62 -4.79 -2.08 3.65
C LEU A 62 -4.55 -0.62 3.22
N GLU A 63 -5.49 0.30 3.47
CA GLU A 63 -5.34 1.71 3.08
C GLU A 63 -4.10 2.35 3.73
N THR A 64 -3.87 2.11 5.03
CA THR A 64 -2.67 2.59 5.74
C THR A 64 -1.40 2.04 5.11
N ILE A 65 -1.40 0.75 4.78
CA ILE A 65 -0.25 0.07 4.18
C ILE A 65 0.05 0.64 2.79
N LEU A 66 -0.98 0.87 1.98
CA LEU A 66 -0.83 1.47 0.65
C LEU A 66 -0.28 2.90 0.73
N ARG A 67 -0.78 3.73 1.65
CA ARG A 67 -0.25 5.09 1.86
C ARG A 67 1.20 5.09 2.33
N MET A 68 1.54 4.19 3.24
CA MET A 68 2.92 3.99 3.69
C MET A 68 3.83 3.57 2.53
N LEU A 69 3.38 2.64 1.68
CA LEU A 69 4.12 2.18 0.50
C LEU A 69 4.36 3.32 -0.49
N LEU A 70 3.39 4.19 -0.75
CA LEU A 70 3.55 5.34 -1.64
C LEU A 70 4.60 6.31 -1.10
N SER A 71 4.50 6.65 0.19
CA SER A 71 5.47 7.53 0.86
C SER A 71 6.88 6.94 0.80
N ARG A 72 7.01 5.65 1.11
CA ARG A 72 8.30 4.97 1.10
C ARG A 72 8.86 4.81 -0.31
N GLY A 73 7.99 4.58 -1.30
CA GLY A 73 8.37 4.50 -2.70
C GLY A 73 9.01 5.76 -3.22
N ILE A 74 8.54 6.93 -2.77
CA ILE A 74 9.17 8.21 -3.10
C ILE A 74 10.50 8.37 -2.35
N GLN A 75 10.54 8.09 -1.05
CA GLN A 75 11.74 8.27 -0.22
C GLN A 75 12.91 7.38 -0.67
N GLU A 76 12.62 6.14 -1.06
CA GLU A 76 13.62 5.12 -1.37
C GLU A 76 13.80 4.93 -2.90
N GLY A 77 13.02 5.65 -3.70
CA GLY A 77 13.08 5.60 -5.17
C GLY A 77 12.64 4.25 -5.75
N PHE A 78 11.53 3.70 -5.26
CA PHE A 78 10.93 2.48 -5.82
C PHE A 78 10.38 2.77 -7.21
N ALA A 79 10.35 1.78 -8.10
CA ALA A 79 9.68 1.94 -9.39
C ALA A 79 8.16 2.10 -9.19
N PRO A 80 7.46 2.98 -9.92
CA PRO A 80 6.00 3.10 -9.84
C PRO A 80 5.26 1.77 -10.10
N SER A 81 5.79 0.93 -10.99
CA SER A 81 5.24 -0.39 -11.32
C SER A 81 5.30 -1.39 -10.15
N PHE A 82 6.22 -1.22 -9.20
CA PHE A 82 6.33 -2.10 -8.04
C PHE A 82 5.06 -2.10 -7.19
N PHE A 83 4.42 -0.93 -7.06
CA PHE A 83 3.18 -0.80 -6.30
C PHE A 83 2.06 -1.67 -6.90
N ASN A 84 1.93 -1.70 -8.23
CA ASN A 84 0.97 -2.54 -8.92
C ASN A 84 1.21 -4.04 -8.64
N ILE A 85 2.47 -4.48 -8.75
CA ILE A 85 2.86 -5.87 -8.48
C ILE A 85 2.46 -6.28 -7.05
N LEU A 86 2.74 -5.44 -6.06
CA LEU A 86 2.38 -5.72 -4.68
C LEU A 86 0.87 -5.79 -4.46
N VAL A 87 0.13 -4.83 -4.99
CA VAL A 87 -1.33 -4.78 -4.90
C VAL A 87 -1.96 -6.04 -5.48
N ALA A 88 -1.51 -6.47 -6.67
CA ALA A 88 -1.96 -7.69 -7.31
C ALA A 88 -1.63 -8.94 -6.46
N MET A 89 -0.40 -9.06 -5.95
CA MET A 89 0.03 -10.17 -5.10
C MET A 89 -0.72 -10.26 -3.77
N MET A 90 -1.11 -9.11 -3.21
CA MET A 90 -1.93 -9.04 -2.00
C MET A 90 -3.43 -9.28 -2.27
N LYS A 91 -3.84 -9.42 -3.53
CA LYS A 91 -5.24 -9.47 -3.97
C LYS A 91 -6.07 -8.30 -3.42
N ALA A 92 -5.46 -7.11 -3.38
CA ALA A 92 -6.10 -5.92 -2.87
C ALA A 92 -7.25 -5.49 -3.81
N PRO A 93 -8.46 -5.18 -3.29
CA PRO A 93 -9.57 -4.73 -4.12
C PRO A 93 -9.23 -3.43 -4.85
N LEU A 94 -9.50 -3.38 -6.16
CA LEU A 94 -9.15 -2.23 -7.01
C LEU A 94 -9.75 -0.92 -6.49
N ASN A 95 -11.01 -0.93 -6.06
CA ASN A 95 -11.69 0.23 -5.51
C ASN A 95 -10.90 0.81 -4.31
N THR A 96 -10.46 -0.03 -3.38
CA THR A 96 -9.64 0.39 -2.24
C THR A 96 -8.31 1.00 -2.67
N VAL A 97 -7.70 0.47 -3.72
CA VAL A 97 -6.42 0.96 -4.26
C VAL A 97 -6.60 2.34 -4.91
N ILE A 98 -7.64 2.50 -5.74
CA ILE A 98 -7.99 3.78 -6.37
C ILE A 98 -8.32 4.82 -5.30
N ASP A 99 -9.10 4.44 -4.29
CA ASP A 99 -9.45 5.33 -3.17
C ASP A 99 -8.21 5.78 -2.40
N ALA A 100 -7.25 4.88 -2.15
CA ALA A 100 -5.99 5.22 -1.49
C ALA A 100 -5.15 6.21 -2.33
N LEU A 101 -5.03 5.97 -3.64
CA LEU A 101 -4.31 6.86 -4.57
C LEU A 101 -4.99 8.24 -4.66
N ALA A 102 -6.31 8.26 -4.82
CA ALA A 102 -7.08 9.49 -4.90
C ALA A 102 -7.05 10.27 -3.57
N ASN A 103 -7.10 9.58 -2.44
CA ASN A 103 -6.96 10.18 -1.11
C ASN A 103 -5.54 10.75 -0.92
N ALA A 104 -4.49 10.07 -1.39
CA ALA A 104 -3.13 10.60 -1.35
C ALA A 104 -3.04 11.92 -2.13
N PHE A 105 -3.63 12.01 -3.33
CA PHE A 105 -3.63 13.25 -4.10
C PHE A 105 -4.47 14.36 -3.44
N ARG A 106 -5.69 14.04 -2.98
CA ARG A 106 -6.65 15.05 -2.50
C ARG A 106 -6.38 15.56 -1.08
N LYS A 107 -5.91 14.67 -0.19
CA LYS A 107 -5.83 14.95 1.26
C LYS A 107 -4.43 15.27 1.75
N ASP A 108 -3.39 14.94 0.99
CA ASP A 108 -2.01 15.16 1.41
C ASP A 108 -1.34 16.25 0.55
N PRO A 109 -1.12 17.46 1.12
CA PRO A 109 -0.51 18.58 0.41
C PRO A 109 0.87 18.27 -0.16
N PHE A 110 1.58 17.27 0.36
CA PHE A 110 2.86 16.83 -0.18
C PHE A 110 2.76 16.47 -1.66
N TYR A 111 1.74 15.69 -2.05
CA TYR A 111 1.55 15.25 -3.44
C TYR A 111 1.02 16.34 -4.37
N GLN A 112 0.43 17.40 -3.81
CA GLN A 112 -0.06 18.55 -4.59
C GLN A 112 1.04 19.57 -4.85
N LYS A 113 1.91 19.80 -3.87
CA LYS A 113 2.95 20.84 -3.92
C LYS A 113 4.29 20.35 -4.45
N ASN A 114 4.55 19.04 -4.42
CA ASN A 114 5.79 18.45 -4.92
C ASN A 114 5.55 17.78 -6.28
N SER A 115 6.12 18.37 -7.34
CA SER A 115 5.96 17.88 -8.71
C SER A 115 6.48 16.46 -8.92
N ALA A 116 7.58 16.08 -8.26
CA ALA A 116 8.14 14.73 -8.35
C ALA A 116 7.23 13.70 -7.66
N ALA A 117 6.71 14.03 -6.47
CA ALA A 117 5.76 13.18 -5.76
C ALA A 117 4.45 13.04 -6.53
N SER A 118 3.95 14.14 -7.10
CA SER A 118 2.75 14.15 -7.94
C SER A 118 2.93 13.26 -9.17
N LYS A 119 4.04 13.41 -9.89
CA LYS A 119 4.39 12.58 -11.04
C LYS A 119 4.49 11.10 -10.66
N TYR A 120 5.14 10.78 -9.54
CA TYR A 120 5.25 9.41 -9.04
C TYR A 120 3.87 8.79 -8.75
N LEU A 121 2.98 9.55 -8.10
CA LEU A 121 1.62 9.11 -7.80
C LEU A 121 0.81 8.88 -9.08
N MET A 122 0.91 9.78 -10.06
CA MET A 122 0.23 9.63 -11.35
C MET A 122 0.75 8.43 -12.15
N GLN A 123 2.07 8.22 -12.19
CA GLN A 123 2.67 7.04 -12.84
C GLN A 123 2.23 5.75 -12.16
N THR A 124 2.22 5.72 -10.83
CA THR A 124 1.72 4.58 -10.05
C THR A 124 0.26 4.30 -10.37
N SER A 125 -0.57 5.35 -10.41
CA SER A 125 -2.00 5.24 -10.73
C SER A 125 -2.23 4.72 -12.15
N PHE A 126 -1.43 5.20 -13.12
CA PHE A 126 -1.44 4.71 -14.49
C PHE A 126 -1.11 3.22 -14.57
N HIS A 127 -0.07 2.75 -13.87
CA HIS A 127 0.27 1.32 -13.85
C HIS A 127 -0.86 0.45 -13.29
N VAL A 128 -1.51 0.88 -12.21
CA VAL A 128 -2.66 0.17 -11.62
C VAL A 128 -3.85 0.12 -12.60
N MET A 129 -4.19 1.25 -13.21
CA MET A 129 -5.30 1.30 -14.17
C MET A 129 -5.01 0.50 -15.44
N LYS A 130 -3.78 0.59 -15.95
CA LYS A 130 -3.33 -0.16 -17.12
C LYS A 130 -3.44 -1.67 -16.85
N ASP A 131 -2.90 -2.14 -15.73
CA ASP A 131 -2.96 -3.56 -15.35
C ASP A 131 -4.40 -4.04 -15.21
N PHE A 132 -5.26 -3.23 -14.58
CA PHE A 132 -6.67 -3.56 -14.49
C PHE A 132 -7.33 -3.71 -15.86
N VAL A 133 -7.11 -2.76 -16.79
CA VAL A 133 -7.68 -2.83 -18.13
C VAL A 133 -7.16 -4.05 -18.88
N GLU A 134 -5.85 -4.29 -18.86
CA GLU A 134 -5.20 -5.40 -19.58
C GLU A 134 -5.59 -6.78 -19.03
N ASN A 135 -5.80 -6.90 -17.71
CA ASN A 135 -6.12 -8.16 -17.04
C ASN A 135 -7.61 -8.31 -16.68
N SER A 136 -8.46 -7.33 -16.99
CA SER A 136 -9.91 -7.35 -16.69
C SER A 136 -10.67 -8.48 -17.41
N SER A 137 -10.19 -8.90 -18.56
CA SER A 137 -10.76 -9.99 -19.39
C SER A 137 -10.64 -11.39 -18.76
N LEU A 138 -9.79 -11.57 -17.74
CA LEU A 138 -9.68 -12.80 -16.95
C LEU A 138 -10.63 -12.87 -15.74
N ASN A 139 -11.29 -11.75 -15.39
CA ASN A 139 -12.24 -11.68 -14.28
C ASN A 139 -13.72 -11.64 -14.73
N SER A 140 -13.97 -11.63 -16.04
CA SER A 140 -15.31 -11.80 -16.60
C SER A 140 -15.52 -13.26 -17.00
N PHE A 141 -16.08 -14.08 -16.09
CA PHE A 141 -16.99 -15.21 -16.33
C PHE A 141 -16.99 -16.15 -15.10
N ASP A 142 -17.44 -15.64 -13.95
CA ASP A 142 -18.10 -16.52 -12.97
C ASP A 142 -19.22 -15.75 -12.27
N ARG A 143 -20.32 -15.59 -13.01
CA ARG A 143 -21.65 -15.36 -12.47
C ARG A 143 -22.48 -16.56 -12.89
N ARG A 144 -22.57 -17.59 -12.06
CA ARG A 144 -23.71 -18.49 -11.97
C ARG A 144 -23.97 -18.84 -10.51
#